data_AF-A0AAW4Y3R6-F1
#
_entry.id   AF-A0AAW4Y3R6-F1
#
_cell.length_a   1.000
_cell.length_b   1.000
_cell.length_c   1.000
_cell.angle_alpha   90.00
_cell.angle_beta   90.00
_cell.angle_gamma   90.00
#
_symmetry.space_group_name_H-M   'P 1'
#
loop_
_entity.id
_entity.type
_entity.pdbx_description
1 polymer ?
#
loop_
_entity_poly.entity_id
_entity_poly.type
_entity_poly.pdbx_seq_one_letter_code
_entity_poly.pdbx_strand_id
1 'polypeptide(L)'
;FEKFATKRFKRVMQDRLNQYIIMTLGIFMIIIGYGYIRIGLPKVHQLHVSEFGALEIILAIVTVTIGISLIFIRQRLTMVILNGVIGFVVTLFFIAMKAPDLALTQLVVETITTILFIVSFSRLPNVPRSNANKKREIIKISVSLLMALIVVSLIFITQQTDGLSSISDFYLKADKLTGGKNIVNAILGDFRALDTLFEGLVLIITGLGIYTLLNYQDRRGQDERE
;
A
#
# COMPACT_ATOMS: atom_id res chain seq x y z
N PHE A 1 20.55 -33.77 -15.90
CA PHE A 1 19.77 -32.54 -16.22
C PHE A 1 18.40 -32.57 -15.54
N GLU A 2 17.55 -33.56 -15.82
CA GLU A 2 16.17 -33.67 -15.30
C GLU A 2 16.06 -33.57 -13.77
N LYS A 3 16.80 -34.40 -13.01
CA LYS A 3 16.80 -34.34 -11.52
C LYS A 3 17.17 -32.96 -10.95
N PHE A 4 18.04 -32.23 -11.64
CA PHE A 4 18.43 -30.87 -11.23
C PHE A 4 17.31 -29.88 -11.53
N ALA A 5 16.70 -29.95 -12.71
CA ALA A 5 15.56 -29.13 -13.11
C ALA A 5 14.38 -29.35 -12.15
N THR A 6 13.99 -30.60 -11.88
CA THR A 6 12.89 -30.92 -10.97
C THR A 6 13.15 -30.43 -9.54
N LYS A 7 14.39 -30.53 -9.05
CA LYS A 7 14.76 -30.03 -7.72
C LYS A 7 14.69 -28.51 -7.64
N ARG A 8 15.01 -27.80 -8.73
CA ARG A 8 14.93 -26.34 -8.82
C ARG A 8 13.47 -25.88 -8.94
N PHE A 9 12.68 -26.55 -9.76
CA PHE A 9 11.23 -26.32 -9.87
C PHE A 9 10.52 -26.53 -8.54
N LYS A 10 10.73 -27.66 -7.85
CA LYS A 10 10.13 -27.90 -6.51
C LYS A 10 10.60 -26.92 -5.42
N ARG A 11 11.70 -26.20 -5.64
CA ARG A 11 12.18 -25.17 -4.72
C ARG A 11 11.55 -23.81 -5.00
N VAL A 12 11.28 -23.49 -6.26
CA VAL A 12 10.73 -22.21 -6.71
C VAL A 12 9.20 -22.23 -6.70
N MET A 13 8.61 -23.28 -7.27
CA MET A 13 7.18 -23.53 -7.26
C MET A 13 6.80 -24.30 -6.01
N GLN A 14 6.79 -23.62 -4.87
CA GLN A 14 6.00 -24.07 -3.74
C GLN A 14 4.74 -23.21 -3.75
N ASP A 15 3.56 -23.80 -3.58
CA ASP A 15 2.26 -23.10 -3.60
C ASP A 15 2.05 -22.21 -2.35
N ARG A 16 3.09 -21.50 -1.92
CA ARG A 16 3.15 -20.63 -0.76
C ARG A 16 3.38 -19.21 -1.22
N LEU A 17 2.34 -18.39 -1.11
CA LEU A 17 2.37 -16.95 -1.43
C LEU A 17 3.60 -16.23 -0.85
N ASN A 18 3.98 -16.53 0.39
CA ASN A 18 5.14 -15.91 1.05
C ASN A 18 6.45 -16.05 0.26
N GLN A 19 6.66 -17.15 -0.47
CA GLN A 19 7.88 -17.33 -1.27
C GLN A 19 7.85 -16.48 -2.52
N TYR A 20 6.71 -16.43 -3.20
CA TYR A 20 6.55 -15.57 -4.37
C TYR A 20 6.73 -14.10 -4.01
N ILE A 21 6.20 -13.64 -2.87
CA ILE A 21 6.41 -12.26 -2.37
C ILE A 21 7.90 -11.99 -2.11
N ILE A 22 8.62 -12.91 -1.44
CA ILE A 22 10.06 -12.73 -1.20
C ILE A 22 10.83 -12.70 -2.52
N MET A 23 10.44 -13.50 -3.52
CA MET A 23 11.07 -13.49 -4.83
C MET A 23 10.81 -12.20 -5.60
N THR A 24 9.57 -11.69 -5.64
CA THR A 24 9.24 -10.45 -6.35
C THR A 24 9.94 -9.26 -5.71
N LEU A 25 9.91 -9.15 -4.38
CA LEU A 25 10.69 -8.16 -3.65
C LEU A 25 12.18 -8.33 -3.92
N GLY A 26 12.70 -9.57 -3.92
CA GLY A 26 14.09 -9.89 -4.26
C GLY A 26 14.52 -9.35 -5.63
N ILE A 27 13.70 -9.58 -6.66
CA ILE A 27 13.94 -9.09 -8.01
C ILE A 27 13.93 -7.56 -8.04
N PHE A 28 12.94 -6.93 -7.39
CA PHE A 28 12.86 -5.47 -7.29
C PHE A 28 14.13 -4.88 -6.64
N MET A 29 14.58 -5.47 -5.52
CA MET A 29 15.79 -5.04 -4.83
C MET A 29 17.05 -5.19 -5.70
N ILE A 30 17.14 -6.25 -6.51
CA ILE A 30 18.24 -6.44 -7.46
C ILE A 30 18.22 -5.37 -8.56
N ILE A 31 17.05 -5.05 -9.11
CA ILE A 31 16.90 -4.03 -10.16
C ILE A 31 17.32 -2.66 -9.63
N ILE A 32 16.82 -2.27 -8.46
CA ILE A 32 17.18 -0.98 -7.83
C ILE A 32 18.66 -0.97 -7.41
N GLY A 33 19.16 -2.06 -6.84
CA GLY A 33 20.57 -2.23 -6.50
C GLY A 33 21.50 -2.09 -7.72
N TYR A 34 21.11 -2.67 -8.85
CA TYR A 34 21.81 -2.47 -10.13
C TYR A 34 21.77 -1.00 -10.58
N GLY A 35 20.63 -0.33 -10.42
CA GLY A 35 20.51 1.12 -10.63
C GLY A 35 21.52 1.91 -9.80
N TYR A 36 21.64 1.61 -8.51
CA TYR A 36 22.63 2.24 -7.62
C TYR A 36 24.07 1.98 -8.04
N ILE A 37 24.40 0.77 -8.53
CA ILE A 37 25.75 0.47 -9.01
C ILE A 37 26.08 1.26 -10.28
N ARG A 38 25.09 1.47 -11.17
CA ARG A 38 25.31 2.17 -12.44
C ARG A 38 25.37 3.69 -12.30
N ILE A 39 24.52 4.25 -11.46
CA ILE A 39 24.37 5.70 -11.27
C ILE A 39 25.26 6.20 -10.12
N GLY A 40 25.64 5.32 -9.21
CA GLY A 40 26.29 5.68 -7.95
C GLY A 40 25.27 6.04 -6.86
N LEU A 41 25.73 6.11 -5.62
CA LEU A 41 24.91 6.65 -4.54
C LEU A 41 24.76 8.17 -4.75
N PRO A 42 23.53 8.70 -4.71
CA PRO A 42 23.28 10.12 -4.86
C PRO A 42 23.99 10.88 -3.76
N LYS A 43 24.71 11.91 -4.16
CA LYS A 43 25.35 12.85 -3.24
C LYS A 43 24.26 13.74 -2.66
N VAL A 44 24.07 13.68 -1.35
CA VAL A 44 23.12 14.50 -0.60
C VAL A 44 23.64 15.93 -0.56
N HIS A 45 23.26 16.76 -1.53
CA HIS A 45 23.85 18.09 -1.70
C HIS A 45 23.23 19.16 -0.79
N GLN A 46 22.06 18.91 -0.19
CA GLN A 46 21.47 19.69 0.91
C GLN A 46 20.21 18.98 1.43
N LEU A 47 20.05 18.84 2.75
CA LEU A 47 18.80 18.41 3.36
C LEU A 47 17.94 19.65 3.60
N HIS A 48 17.12 20.01 2.63
CA HIS A 48 16.07 21.00 2.87
C HIS A 48 14.96 20.31 3.65
N VAL A 49 14.96 20.50 4.98
CA VAL A 49 13.90 19.98 5.83
C VAL A 49 12.79 21.03 5.82
N SER A 50 11.64 20.68 5.22
CA SER A 50 10.46 21.54 5.29
C SER A 50 10.08 21.76 6.75
N GLU A 51 9.56 22.95 7.05
CA GLU A 51 9.01 23.23 8.38
C GLU A 51 7.92 22.21 8.72
N PHE A 52 8.04 21.59 9.88
CA PHE A 52 7.07 20.63 10.40
C PHE A 52 6.51 21.16 11.72
N GLY A 53 5.20 21.04 11.88
CA GLY A 53 4.53 21.39 13.13
C GLY A 53 4.60 20.27 14.16
N ALA A 54 4.13 20.59 15.37
CA ALA A 54 4.01 19.60 16.44
C ALA A 54 3.03 18.46 16.08
N LEU A 55 2.01 18.77 15.27
CA LEU A 55 1.01 17.78 14.84
C LEU A 55 1.65 16.68 14.00
N GLU A 56 2.47 17.03 13.00
CA GLU A 56 3.14 16.06 12.12
C GLU A 56 4.06 15.12 12.90
N ILE A 57 4.78 15.64 13.90
CA ILE A 57 5.63 14.83 14.78
C ILE A 57 4.78 13.85 15.60
N ILE A 58 3.70 14.35 16.21
CA ILE A 58 2.79 13.51 17.02
C ILE A 58 2.19 12.40 16.15
N LEU A 59 1.69 12.74 14.96
CA LEU A 59 1.13 11.77 14.03
C LEU A 59 2.17 10.72 13.63
N ALA A 60 3.41 11.14 13.33
CA ALA A 60 4.51 10.21 12.99
C ALA A 60 4.83 9.26 14.15
N ILE A 61 4.93 9.77 15.38
CA ILE A 61 5.18 8.94 16.57
C ILE A 61 4.04 7.94 16.78
N VAL A 62 2.79 8.38 16.63
CA VAL A 62 1.62 7.51 16.74
C VAL A 62 1.66 6.41 15.68
N THR A 63 1.92 6.75 14.41
CA THR A 63 2.03 5.76 13.33
C THR A 63 3.13 4.72 13.60
N VAL A 64 4.32 5.16 14.01
CA VAL A 64 5.44 4.26 14.34
C VAL A 64 5.09 3.35 15.52
N THR A 65 4.47 3.90 16.56
CA THR A 65 4.08 3.14 17.76
C THR A 65 3.05 2.07 17.41
N ILE A 66 2.04 2.40 16.62
CA ILE A 66 1.02 1.43 16.19
C ILE A 66 1.64 0.38 15.26
N GLY A 67 2.49 0.80 14.31
CA GLY A 67 3.18 -0.08 13.39
C GLY A 67 4.05 -1.12 14.10
N ILE A 68 4.80 -0.71 15.12
CA ILE A 68 5.57 -1.62 15.97
C ILE A 68 4.65 -2.53 16.79
N SER A 69 3.57 -1.99 17.35
CA SER A 69 2.60 -2.76 18.15
C SER A 69 1.96 -3.89 17.33
N LEU A 70 1.65 -3.66 16.05
CA LEU A 70 1.07 -4.67 15.14
C LEU A 70 1.96 -5.92 14.97
N ILE A 71 3.27 -5.82 15.17
CA ILE A 71 4.20 -6.96 15.08
C ILE A 71 3.94 -7.97 16.21
N PHE A 72 3.50 -7.49 17.38
CA PHE A 72 3.34 -8.31 18.58
C PHE A 72 1.91 -8.80 18.79
N ILE A 73 0.93 -8.16 18.17
CA ILE A 73 -0.49 -8.49 18.33
C ILE A 73 -0.86 -9.71 17.48
N ARG A 74 -1.61 -10.63 18.09
CA ARG A 74 -2.05 -11.89 17.43
C ARG A 74 -3.56 -12.01 17.27
N GLN A 75 -4.30 -11.13 17.93
CA GLN A 75 -5.75 -11.03 17.80
C GLN A 75 -6.07 -10.32 16.49
N ARG A 76 -6.77 -11.01 15.58
CA ARG A 76 -7.03 -10.47 14.23
C ARG A 76 -7.86 -9.19 14.28
N LEU A 77 -8.89 -9.18 15.12
CA LEU A 77 -9.75 -8.03 15.27
C LEU A 77 -8.97 -6.79 15.75
N THR A 78 -8.08 -6.97 16.73
CA THR A 78 -7.22 -5.89 17.22
C THR A 78 -6.25 -5.39 16.15
N MET A 79 -5.69 -6.28 15.32
CA MET A 79 -4.85 -5.87 14.18
C MET A 79 -5.64 -5.02 13.18
N VAL A 80 -6.88 -5.42 12.87
CA VAL A 80 -7.75 -4.67 11.95
C VAL A 80 -8.08 -3.29 12.51
N ILE A 81 -8.45 -3.20 13.79
CA ILE A 81 -8.78 -1.92 14.44
C ILE A 81 -7.57 -0.99 14.44
N LEU A 82 -6.39 -1.48 14.82
CA LEU A 82 -5.16 -0.69 14.83
C LEU A 82 -4.72 -0.27 13.42
N ASN A 83 -4.91 -1.13 12.42
CA ASN A 83 -4.70 -0.75 11.03
C ASN A 83 -5.64 0.40 10.62
N GLY A 84 -6.91 0.33 11.03
CA GLY A 84 -7.89 1.41 10.86
C GLY A 84 -7.41 2.74 11.46
N VAL A 85 -6.84 2.70 12.67
CA VAL A 85 -6.26 3.89 13.32
C VAL A 85 -5.11 4.48 12.50
N ILE A 86 -4.26 3.66 11.88
CA ILE A 86 -3.21 4.15 10.97
C ILE A 86 -3.86 4.93 9.81
N GLY A 87 -4.93 4.41 9.21
CA GLY A 87 -5.63 5.11 8.13
C GLY A 87 -6.24 6.44 8.56
N PHE A 88 -6.82 6.53 9.76
CA PHE A 88 -7.28 7.80 10.32
C PHE A 88 -6.13 8.79 10.58
N VAL A 89 -4.96 8.30 11.00
CA VAL A 89 -3.76 9.13 11.12
C VAL A 89 -3.30 9.64 9.74
N VAL A 90 -3.40 8.83 8.68
CA VAL A 90 -3.14 9.28 7.29
C VAL A 90 -4.12 10.36 6.86
N THR A 91 -5.41 10.26 7.22
CA THR A 91 -6.38 11.34 7.00
C THR A 91 -5.94 12.65 7.66
N LEU A 92 -5.44 12.59 8.89
CA LEU A 92 -4.92 13.77 9.59
C LEU A 92 -3.66 14.34 8.91
N PHE A 93 -2.79 13.50 8.37
CA PHE A 93 -1.68 13.96 7.53
C PHE A 93 -2.17 14.70 6.28
N PHE A 94 -3.21 14.22 5.59
CA PHE A 94 -3.78 14.95 4.45
C PHE A 94 -4.37 16.30 4.84
N ILE A 95 -5.01 16.41 6.01
CA ILE A 95 -5.49 17.69 6.54
C ILE A 95 -4.32 18.63 6.84
N ALA A 96 -3.26 18.13 7.50
CA ALA A 96 -2.05 18.91 7.78
C ALA A 96 -1.39 19.43 6.49
N MET A 97 -1.39 18.63 5.43
CA MET A 97 -0.89 18.98 4.10
C MET A 97 -1.88 19.82 3.26
N LYS A 98 -3.00 20.29 3.83
CA LYS A 98 -4.04 21.09 3.15
C LYS A 98 -4.65 20.38 1.93
N ALA A 99 -4.81 19.07 1.99
CA ALA A 99 -5.43 18.24 0.96
C ALA A 99 -6.81 17.71 1.42
N PRO A 100 -7.87 18.56 1.46
CA PRO A 100 -9.16 18.20 2.04
C PRO A 100 -9.90 17.11 1.26
N ASP A 101 -9.80 17.10 -0.07
CA ASP A 101 -10.47 16.11 -0.91
C ASP A 101 -9.88 14.70 -0.69
N LEU A 102 -8.56 14.60 -0.56
CA LEU A 102 -7.88 13.35 -0.21
C LEU A 102 -8.21 12.90 1.22
N ALA A 103 -8.32 13.86 2.16
CA ALA A 103 -8.70 13.53 3.52
C ALA A 103 -10.12 12.94 3.61
N LEU A 104 -11.09 13.52 2.91
CA LEU A 104 -12.47 13.04 2.90
C LEU A 104 -12.57 11.64 2.29
N THR A 105 -11.94 11.41 1.14
CA THR A 105 -11.95 10.10 0.49
C THR A 105 -11.24 9.05 1.34
N GLN A 106 -10.09 9.38 1.93
CA GLN A 106 -9.37 8.49 2.84
C GLN A 106 -10.23 8.10 4.04
N LEU A 107 -10.93 9.05 4.67
CA LEU A 107 -11.81 8.77 5.81
C LEU A 107 -12.92 7.78 5.44
N VAL A 108 -13.60 8.01 4.32
CA VAL A 108 -14.70 7.15 3.87
C VAL A 108 -14.19 5.75 3.51
N VAL A 109 -13.11 5.67 2.73
CA VAL A 109 -12.52 4.39 2.31
C VAL A 109 -11.99 3.61 3.52
N GLU A 110 -11.31 4.27 4.45
CA GLU A 110 -10.79 3.64 5.67
C GLU A 110 -11.94 3.08 6.53
N THR A 111 -13.03 3.83 6.66
CA THR A 111 -14.20 3.40 7.43
C THR A 111 -14.83 2.15 6.80
N ILE A 112 -15.07 2.18 5.48
CA ILE A 112 -15.67 1.05 4.76
C ILE A 112 -14.76 -0.18 4.83
N THR A 113 -13.47 -0.03 4.53
CA THR A 113 -12.51 -1.14 4.54
C THR A 113 -12.31 -1.73 5.93
N THR A 114 -12.26 -0.89 6.98
CA THR A 114 -12.20 -1.34 8.37
C THR A 114 -13.43 -2.18 8.72
N ILE A 115 -14.65 -1.72 8.36
CA ILE A 115 -15.89 -2.48 8.59
C ILE A 115 -15.85 -3.82 7.85
N LEU A 116 -15.47 -3.81 6.57
CA LEU A 116 -15.36 -5.03 5.76
C LEU A 116 -14.35 -6.02 6.36
N PHE A 117 -13.21 -5.54 6.84
CA PHE A 117 -12.22 -6.39 7.51
C PHE A 117 -12.71 -6.90 8.86
N ILE A 118 -13.41 -6.09 9.67
CA ILE A 118 -14.01 -6.55 10.92
C ILE A 118 -14.98 -7.70 10.63
N VAL A 119 -15.90 -7.53 9.69
CA VAL A 119 -16.86 -8.57 9.30
C VAL A 119 -16.15 -9.82 8.80
N SER A 120 -15.15 -9.67 7.92
CA SER A 120 -14.42 -10.80 7.33
C SER A 120 -13.56 -11.57 8.35
N PHE A 121 -12.85 -10.86 9.23
CA PHE A 121 -11.97 -11.45 10.21
C PHE A 121 -12.66 -11.88 11.51
N SER A 122 -13.86 -11.38 11.80
CA SER A 122 -14.64 -11.80 12.98
C SER A 122 -14.92 -13.31 13.02
N ARG A 123 -14.98 -13.95 11.84
CA ARG A 123 -15.26 -15.39 11.68
C ARG A 123 -14.01 -16.25 11.60
N LEU A 124 -12.81 -15.65 11.58
CA LEU A 124 -11.56 -16.38 11.41
C LEU A 124 -10.88 -16.64 12.76
N PRO A 125 -10.34 -17.86 13.00
CA PRO A 125 -9.63 -18.16 14.23
C PRO A 125 -8.37 -17.28 14.34
N ASN A 126 -8.05 -16.82 15.55
CA ASN A 126 -6.87 -16.02 15.83
C ASN A 126 -5.57 -16.71 15.37
N VAL A 127 -4.51 -15.92 15.14
CA VAL A 127 -3.25 -16.44 14.62
C VAL A 127 -2.67 -17.47 15.60
N PRO A 128 -2.54 -18.76 15.22
CA PRO A 128 -2.09 -19.79 16.14
C PRO A 128 -0.65 -19.55 16.56
N ARG A 129 -0.30 -19.94 17.80
CA ARG A 129 1.09 -19.97 18.27
C ARG A 129 1.83 -21.13 17.59
N SER A 130 2.23 -20.95 16.34
CA SER A 130 3.11 -21.90 15.66
C SER A 130 4.55 -21.72 16.15
N ASN A 131 5.30 -22.83 16.25
CA ASN A 131 6.76 -22.78 16.42
C ASN A 131 7.37 -22.12 15.19
N ALA A 132 7.56 -20.80 15.27
CA ALA A 132 8.12 -20.02 14.20
C ALA A 132 9.53 -20.53 13.89
N ASN A 133 9.75 -20.93 12.65
CA ASN A 133 11.09 -21.27 12.19
C ASN A 133 11.93 -19.99 12.20
N LYS A 134 12.81 -19.85 13.21
CA LYS A 134 13.63 -18.65 13.44
C LYS A 134 14.35 -18.19 12.18
N LYS A 135 14.87 -19.12 11.37
CA LYS A 135 15.55 -18.78 10.10
C LYS A 135 14.61 -18.12 9.10
N ARG A 136 13.36 -18.59 8.99
CA ARG A 136 12.37 -18.00 8.08
C ARG A 136 11.91 -16.63 8.55
N GLU A 137 11.72 -16.44 9.85
CA GLU A 137 11.36 -15.12 10.40
C GLU A 137 12.49 -14.10 10.21
N ILE A 138 13.75 -14.49 10.44
CA ILE A 138 14.90 -13.62 10.19
C ILE A 138 14.95 -13.18 8.71
N ILE A 139 14.69 -14.10 7.76
CA ILE A 139 14.64 -13.75 6.34
C ILE A 139 13.53 -12.73 6.07
N LYS A 140 12.33 -12.93 6.60
CA LYS A 140 11.21 -11.98 6.40
C LYS A 140 11.54 -10.60 6.93
N ILE A 141 12.06 -10.51 8.16
CA ILE A 141 12.45 -9.26 8.80
C ILE A 141 13.56 -8.56 8.00
N SER A 142 14.55 -9.33 7.53
CA SER A 142 15.65 -8.80 6.74
C SER A 142 15.14 -8.24 5.40
N VAL A 143 14.27 -8.97 4.71
CA VAL A 143 13.67 -8.53 3.44
C VAL A 143 12.79 -7.30 3.64
N SER A 144 11.96 -7.25 4.69
CA SER A 144 11.10 -6.09 4.96
C SER A 144 11.92 -4.85 5.31
N LEU A 145 12.98 -4.99 6.11
CA LEU A 145 13.85 -3.88 6.48
C LEU A 145 14.64 -3.36 5.28
N LEU A 146 15.19 -4.27 4.46
CA LEU A 146 15.95 -3.89 3.27
C LEU A 146 15.05 -3.20 2.24
N MET A 147 13.82 -3.68 2.07
CA MET A 147 12.83 -3.01 1.22
C MET A 147 12.46 -1.63 1.75
N ALA A 148 12.23 -1.49 3.07
CA ALA A 148 11.94 -0.19 3.67
C ALA A 148 13.08 0.81 3.45
N LEU A 149 14.35 0.39 3.64
CA LEU A 149 15.52 1.22 3.36
C LEU A 149 15.62 1.62 1.89
N ILE A 150 15.33 0.71 0.96
CA ILE A 150 15.33 1.02 -0.47
C ILE A 150 14.26 2.06 -0.80
N VAL A 151 13.03 1.90 -0.30
CA VAL A 151 11.94 2.85 -0.56
C VAL A 151 12.27 4.22 0.02
N VAL A 152 12.74 4.28 1.27
CA VAL A 152 13.18 5.53 1.90
C VAL A 152 14.30 6.19 1.09
N SER A 153 15.30 5.42 0.69
CA SER A 153 16.39 5.91 -0.17
C SER A 153 15.86 6.48 -1.48
N LEU A 154 14.95 5.78 -2.18
CA LEU A 154 14.33 6.30 -3.41
C LEU A 154 13.59 7.62 -3.17
N ILE A 155 12.85 7.76 -2.07
CA ILE A 155 12.17 9.00 -1.70
C ILE A 155 13.16 10.16 -1.51
N PHE A 156 14.29 9.91 -0.82
CA PHE A 156 15.35 10.93 -0.66
C PHE A 156 15.93 11.35 -2.01
N ILE A 157 16.09 10.41 -2.94
CA ILE A 157 16.64 10.67 -4.27
C ILE A 157 15.71 11.54 -5.10
N THR A 158 14.43 11.19 -5.10
CA THR A 158 13.43 11.94 -5.85
C THR A 158 13.29 13.37 -5.33
N GLN A 159 13.47 13.60 -4.03
CA GLN A 159 13.38 14.94 -3.43
C GLN A 159 14.63 15.80 -3.69
N GLN A 160 15.79 15.20 -3.90
CA GLN A 160 17.05 15.93 -4.16
C GLN A 160 17.31 16.17 -5.64
N THR A 161 16.49 15.60 -6.52
CA THR A 161 16.64 15.79 -7.95
C THR A 161 16.06 17.15 -8.33
N ASP A 162 16.87 17.99 -8.98
CA ASP A 162 16.40 19.19 -9.66
C ASP A 162 15.49 18.75 -10.82
N GLY A 163 14.21 18.57 -10.51
CA GLY A 163 13.20 18.13 -11.47
C GLY A 163 12.93 19.16 -12.55
N LEU A 164 12.19 18.73 -13.58
CA LEU A 164 11.58 19.65 -14.54
C LEU A 164 10.69 20.66 -13.80
N SER A 165 10.53 21.86 -14.38
CA SER A 165 9.61 22.86 -13.88
C SER A 165 8.20 22.28 -13.69
N SER A 166 7.59 22.54 -12.54
CA SER A 166 6.27 22.00 -12.24
C SER A 166 5.22 22.48 -13.25
N ILE A 167 4.35 21.57 -13.69
CA ILE A 167 3.16 21.89 -14.48
C ILE A 167 2.02 22.47 -13.62
N SER A 168 2.21 22.58 -12.30
CA SER A 168 1.19 23.14 -11.38
C SER A 168 0.73 24.54 -11.79
N ASP A 169 1.61 25.37 -12.36
CA ASP A 169 1.27 26.73 -12.80
C ASP A 169 0.22 26.76 -13.91
N PHE A 170 0.17 25.71 -14.73
CA PHE A 170 -0.89 25.54 -15.72
C PHE A 170 -2.24 25.27 -15.04
N TYR A 171 -2.27 24.37 -14.06
CA TYR A 171 -3.49 24.00 -13.33
C TYR A 171 -3.98 25.06 -12.35
N LEU A 172 -3.12 25.97 -11.89
CA LEU A 172 -3.56 27.12 -11.08
C LEU A 172 -4.55 28.02 -11.84
N LYS A 173 -4.59 27.94 -13.18
CA LYS A 173 -5.54 28.66 -14.04
C LYS A 173 -6.74 27.79 -14.44
N ALA A 174 -6.95 26.64 -13.79
CA ALA A 174 -8.03 25.70 -14.09
C ALA A 174 -9.41 26.35 -13.97
N ASP A 175 -9.60 27.25 -13.00
CA ASP A 175 -10.84 27.99 -12.79
C ASP A 175 -11.32 28.74 -14.05
N LYS A 176 -10.39 29.35 -14.79
CA LYS A 176 -10.69 30.07 -16.03
C LYS A 176 -10.94 29.16 -17.21
N LEU A 177 -10.37 27.95 -17.20
CA LEU A 177 -10.43 27.00 -18.31
C LEU A 177 -11.66 26.08 -18.21
N THR A 178 -12.05 25.70 -16.99
CA THR A 178 -13.14 24.75 -16.75
C THR A 178 -14.35 25.36 -16.03
N GLY A 179 -14.19 26.56 -15.43
CA GLY A 179 -15.20 27.17 -14.57
C GLY A 179 -15.25 26.58 -13.16
N GLY A 180 -14.42 25.57 -12.86
CA GLY A 180 -14.39 24.89 -11.57
C GLY A 180 -13.61 25.66 -10.50
N LYS A 181 -14.24 25.95 -9.35
CA LYS A 181 -13.58 26.61 -8.20
C LYS A 181 -12.66 25.67 -7.41
N ASN A 182 -12.93 24.36 -7.45
CA ASN A 182 -12.07 23.35 -6.84
C ASN A 182 -11.11 22.81 -7.91
N ILE A 183 -9.82 23.14 -7.75
CA ILE A 183 -8.74 22.73 -8.65
C ILE A 183 -8.61 21.20 -8.76
N VAL A 184 -8.79 20.46 -7.67
CA VAL A 184 -8.66 18.99 -7.66
C VAL A 184 -9.79 18.36 -8.47
N ASN A 185 -11.02 18.78 -8.23
CA ASN A 185 -12.17 18.28 -9.00
C ASN A 185 -12.09 18.68 -10.48
N ALA A 186 -11.59 19.89 -10.79
CA ALA A 186 -11.35 20.30 -12.18
C ALA A 186 -10.27 19.42 -12.85
N ILE A 187 -9.20 19.06 -12.14
CA ILE A 187 -8.17 18.16 -12.67
C ILE A 187 -8.76 16.77 -12.94
N LEU A 188 -9.47 16.18 -11.98
CA LEU A 188 -10.01 14.83 -12.13
C LEU A 188 -11.15 14.75 -13.15
N GLY A 189 -12.00 15.78 -13.21
CA GLY A 189 -13.21 15.81 -14.04
C GLY A 189 -12.97 16.26 -15.47
N ASP A 190 -12.07 17.21 -15.71
CA ASP A 190 -11.89 17.83 -17.03
C ASP A 190 -10.55 17.48 -17.65
N PHE A 191 -9.43 17.76 -16.95
CA PHE A 191 -8.10 17.57 -17.53
C PHE A 191 -7.65 16.12 -17.59
N ARG A 192 -8.03 15.32 -16.59
CA ARG A 192 -7.69 13.90 -16.45
C ARG A 192 -8.95 13.02 -16.34
N ALA A 193 -10.02 13.44 -17.01
CA ALA A 193 -11.32 12.79 -17.01
C ALA A 193 -11.26 11.29 -17.37
N LEU A 194 -10.35 10.92 -18.28
CA LEU A 194 -10.16 9.54 -18.72
C LEU A 194 -9.66 8.62 -17.60
N ASP A 195 -8.77 9.11 -16.74
CA ASP A 195 -8.27 8.32 -15.61
C ASP A 195 -9.43 8.04 -14.63
N THR A 196 -10.22 9.08 -14.31
CA THR A 196 -11.41 8.97 -13.45
C THR A 196 -12.48 8.04 -14.03
N LEU A 197 -12.68 8.06 -15.35
CA LEU A 197 -13.61 7.15 -16.04
C LEU A 197 -13.19 5.69 -15.86
N PHE A 198 -11.90 5.39 -16.05
CA PHE A 198 -11.39 4.03 -15.90
C PHE A 198 -11.30 3.59 -14.44
N GLU A 199 -11.03 4.47 -13.50
CA GLU A 199 -11.16 4.19 -12.06
C GLU A 199 -12.60 3.78 -11.72
N GLY A 200 -13.61 4.51 -12.22
CA GLY A 200 -15.01 4.15 -12.08
C GLY A 200 -15.35 2.78 -12.69
N LEU A 201 -14.78 2.47 -13.86
CA LEU A 201 -14.95 1.17 -14.52
C LEU A 201 -14.37 0.02 -13.68
N VAL A 202 -13.20 0.20 -13.05
CA VAL A 202 -12.61 -0.80 -12.13
C VAL A 202 -13.52 -1.04 -10.93
N LEU A 203 -14.13 -0.01 -10.37
CA LEU A 203 -15.09 -0.16 -9.26
C LEU A 203 -16.34 -0.94 -9.69
N ILE A 204 -16.87 -0.66 -10.89
CA ILE A 204 -18.00 -1.42 -11.46
C ILE A 204 -17.64 -2.90 -11.63
N ILE A 205 -16.49 -3.20 -12.24
CA ILE A 205 -16.03 -4.59 -12.43
C ILE A 205 -15.84 -5.29 -11.08
N THR A 206 -15.24 -4.60 -10.11
CA THR A 206 -15.04 -5.14 -8.76
C THR A 206 -16.37 -5.44 -8.07
N GLY A 207 -17.33 -4.51 -8.15
CA GLY A 207 -18.69 -4.69 -7.61
C GLY A 207 -19.41 -5.88 -8.24
N LEU A 208 -19.33 -6.02 -9.58
CA LEU A 208 -19.87 -7.17 -10.30
C LEU A 208 -19.17 -8.47 -9.88
N GLY A 209 -17.84 -8.47 -9.73
CA GLY A 209 -17.08 -9.63 -9.27
C GLY A 209 -17.45 -10.07 -7.85
N ILE A 210 -17.67 -9.12 -6.94
CA ILE A 210 -18.17 -9.43 -5.58
C ILE A 210 -19.59 -10.01 -5.66
N TYR A 211 -20.47 -9.40 -6.45
CA TYR A 211 -21.84 -9.89 -6.65
C TYR A 211 -21.88 -11.31 -7.21
N THR A 212 -21.05 -11.62 -8.22
CA THR A 212 -20.97 -12.98 -8.76
C THR A 212 -20.42 -13.96 -7.75
N LEU A 213 -19.36 -13.63 -7.01
CA LEU A 213 -18.80 -14.52 -5.97
C LEU A 213 -19.80 -14.82 -4.84
N LEU A 214 -20.63 -13.85 -4.45
CA LEU A 214 -21.63 -14.04 -3.39
C LEU A 214 -22.82 -14.88 -3.85
N ASN A 215 -23.21 -14.79 -5.12
CA ASN A 215 -24.37 -15.50 -5.66
C ASN A 215 -24.02 -16.83 -6.34
N TYR A 216 -22.74 -17.05 -6.65
CA TYR A 216 -22.27 -18.31 -7.21
C TYR A 216 -22.21 -19.37 -6.11
N GLN A 217 -23.34 -20.03 -5.86
CA GLN A 217 -23.40 -21.23 -5.04
C GLN A 217 -22.76 -22.39 -5.83
N ASP A 218 -21.67 -22.94 -5.30
CA ASP A 218 -21.08 -24.17 -5.81
C ASP A 218 -22.09 -25.31 -5.60
N ARG A 219 -22.76 -25.71 -6.69
CA ARG A 219 -23.68 -26.87 -6.74
C ARG A 219 -23.03 -28.18 -6.27
N ARG A 220 -21.70 -28.24 -6.10
CA ARG A 220 -20.98 -29.44 -5.64
C ARG A 220 -21.27 -29.85 -4.20
N GLY A 221 -21.86 -28.99 -3.37
CA GLY A 221 -22.20 -29.33 -1.98
C GLY A 221 -23.64 -29.77 -1.74
N GLN A 222 -24.50 -29.73 -2.77
CA GLN A 222 -25.90 -30.16 -2.67
C GLN A 222 -26.08 -31.66 -2.98
N ASP A 223 -25.23 -32.24 -3.83
CA ASP A 223 -25.30 -33.68 -4.17
C ASP A 223 -24.82 -34.62 -3.05
N GLU A 224 -24.19 -34.11 -1.98
CA GLU A 224 -23.82 -34.91 -0.79
C GLU A 224 -24.88 -34.86 0.33
N ARG A 225 -25.98 -34.12 0.14
CA ARG A 225 -27.05 -33.93 1.14
C ARG A 225 -28.44 -34.34 0.66
N GLU A 226 -28.52 -35.10 -0.43
CA GLU A 226 -29.75 -35.80 -0.86
C GLU A 226 -29.56 -37.31 -0.82
#